data_AF-A0A3C8CC28-F1
#
_entry.id   AF-A0A3C8CC28-F1
#
_cell.length_a   1.000
_cell.length_b   1.000
_cell.length_c   1.000
_cell.angle_alpha   90.00
_cell.angle_beta   90.00
_cell.angle_gamma   90.00
#
_symmetry.space_group_name_H-M   'P 1'
#
loop_
_entity.id
_entity.type
_entity.pdbx_description
1 polymer ?
#
loop_
_entity_poly.entity_id
_entity_poly.type
_entity_poly.pdbx_seq_one_letter_code
_entity_poly.pdbx_strand_id
1 'polypeptide(L)'
;GVSHECDYPKTVQSLPRLTSTRANSKLDSAGIHNSVLEVMKNAVSVYDLDVELLKTLKPDFIVTQDLCDVCAVSFSQVEEACRELLDCKIISLRPKRLGDIWNDVRQTAETLGVKQSGHKFQQEVDERVQAVRDRLAVAG
;
A
#
# COMPACT_ATOMS: atom_id res chain seq x y z
N GLY A 1 -12.22 -1.21 -4.83
CA GLY A 1 -11.37 -2.32 -5.33
C GLY A 1 -10.14 -2.44 -4.47
N VAL A 2 -9.28 -3.41 -4.75
CA VAL A 2 -8.02 -3.65 -4.03
C VAL A 2 -6.90 -4.10 -4.97
N SER A 3 -5.64 -4.12 -4.54
CA SER A 3 -4.53 -4.67 -5.33
C SER A 3 -4.67 -6.18 -5.55
N HIS A 4 -3.95 -6.78 -6.52
CA HIS A 4 -3.98 -8.24 -6.76
C HIS A 4 -3.63 -9.08 -5.53
N GLU A 5 -2.74 -8.61 -4.65
CA GLU A 5 -2.27 -9.39 -3.49
C GLU A 5 -3.04 -9.13 -2.19
N CYS A 6 -3.96 -8.16 -2.16
CA CYS A 6 -4.63 -7.77 -0.92
C CYS A 6 -5.64 -8.83 -0.45
N ASP A 7 -5.31 -9.62 0.56
CA ASP A 7 -6.13 -10.74 1.03
C ASP A 7 -6.73 -10.53 2.43
N TYR A 8 -6.41 -9.40 3.07
CA TYR A 8 -6.80 -9.06 4.43
C TYR A 8 -7.41 -7.64 4.55
N PRO A 9 -8.46 -7.45 5.38
CA PRO A 9 -9.24 -8.49 6.05
C PRO A 9 -10.00 -9.37 5.05
N LYS A 10 -10.47 -10.56 5.45
CA LYS A 10 -11.15 -11.51 4.54
C LYS A 10 -12.28 -10.88 3.71
N THR A 11 -12.92 -9.84 4.23
CA THR A 11 -13.97 -9.06 3.56
C THR A 11 -13.50 -8.39 2.27
N VAL A 12 -12.21 -8.12 2.09
CA VAL A 12 -11.69 -7.50 0.86
C VAL A 12 -11.53 -8.49 -0.29
N GLN A 13 -11.58 -9.80 -0.03
CA GLN A 13 -11.34 -10.82 -1.05
C GLN A 13 -12.43 -10.85 -2.12
N SER A 14 -13.65 -10.40 -1.78
CA SER A 14 -14.75 -10.26 -2.74
C SER A 14 -14.70 -8.96 -3.55
N LEU A 15 -13.75 -8.06 -3.26
CA LEU A 15 -13.61 -6.80 -3.98
C LEU A 15 -12.87 -7.00 -5.30
N PRO A 16 -13.18 -6.20 -6.34
CA PRO A 16 -12.47 -6.27 -7.62
C PRO A 16 -10.98 -5.97 -7.46
N ARG A 17 -10.15 -6.74 -8.18
CA ARG A 17 -8.70 -6.55 -8.27
C ARG A 17 -8.41 -5.49 -9.32
N LEU A 18 -7.75 -4.42 -8.89
CA LEU A 18 -7.43 -3.27 -9.73
C LEU A 18 -6.00 -3.31 -10.28
N THR A 19 -5.15 -4.18 -9.76
CA THR A 19 -3.75 -4.26 -10.20
C THR A 19 -3.39 -5.67 -10.60
N SER A 20 -2.36 -5.82 -11.42
CA SER A 20 -1.72 -7.10 -11.74
C SER A 20 -0.22 -6.93 -11.82
N THR A 21 0.54 -8.02 -11.66
CA THR A 21 2.00 -8.01 -11.81
C THR A 21 2.42 -8.45 -13.21
N ARG A 22 3.41 -7.77 -13.77
CA ARG A 22 4.09 -8.17 -15.02
C ARG A 22 5.21 -9.18 -14.76
N ALA A 23 5.67 -9.28 -13.52
CA ALA A 23 6.72 -10.23 -13.13
C ALA A 23 6.14 -11.63 -12.88
N ASN A 24 6.92 -12.67 -13.14
CA ASN A 24 6.52 -14.05 -12.88
C ASN A 24 6.76 -14.43 -11.42
N SER A 25 5.70 -14.37 -10.61
CA SER A 25 5.73 -14.72 -9.18
C SER A 25 5.73 -16.22 -8.88
N LYS A 26 5.67 -17.10 -9.90
CA LYS A 26 5.65 -18.56 -9.73
C LYS A 26 7.04 -19.21 -9.72
N LEU A 27 8.10 -18.41 -9.81
CA LEU A 27 9.49 -18.87 -9.80
C LEU A 27 10.03 -18.99 -8.36
N ASP A 28 11.24 -19.51 -8.23
CA ASP A 28 12.00 -19.39 -6.98
C ASP A 28 12.44 -17.94 -6.73
N SER A 29 12.96 -17.63 -5.54
CA SER A 29 13.31 -16.25 -5.18
C SER A 29 14.30 -15.60 -6.15
N ALA A 30 15.28 -16.37 -6.66
CA ALA A 30 16.24 -15.86 -7.64
C ALA A 30 15.58 -15.59 -9.00
N GLY A 31 14.70 -16.48 -9.46
CA GLY A 31 13.93 -16.31 -10.68
C GLY A 31 12.96 -15.14 -10.60
N ILE A 32 12.26 -14.95 -9.47
CA ILE A 32 11.40 -13.78 -9.22
C ILE A 32 12.22 -12.50 -9.33
N HIS A 33 13.38 -12.45 -8.65
CA HIS A 33 14.27 -11.28 -8.70
C HIS A 33 14.67 -10.93 -10.14
N ASN A 34 15.11 -11.92 -10.92
CA ASN A 34 15.50 -11.72 -12.31
C ASN A 34 14.32 -11.27 -13.18
N SER A 35 13.12 -11.83 -12.97
CA SER A 35 11.92 -11.42 -13.68
C SER A 35 11.52 -9.97 -13.38
N VAL A 36 11.61 -9.54 -12.11
CA VAL A 36 11.37 -8.14 -11.73
C VAL A 36 12.39 -7.22 -12.42
N LEU A 37 13.67 -7.56 -12.40
CA LEU A 37 14.72 -6.77 -13.06
C LEU A 37 14.51 -6.65 -14.57
N GLU A 38 14.04 -7.71 -15.22
CA GLU A 38 13.71 -7.70 -16.65
C GLU A 38 12.55 -6.74 -16.94
N VAL A 39 11.49 -6.78 -16.12
CA VAL A 39 10.37 -5.84 -16.25
C VAL A 39 10.83 -4.40 -16.04
N MET A 40 11.65 -4.12 -15.02
CA MET A 40 12.16 -2.77 -14.76
C MET A 40 13.00 -2.20 -15.91
N LYS A 41 13.72 -3.04 -16.67
CA LYS A 41 14.50 -2.59 -17.83
C LYS A 41 13.63 -2.22 -19.02
N ASN A 42 12.49 -2.90 -19.17
CA ASN A 42 11.68 -2.88 -20.39
C ASN A 42 10.36 -2.13 -20.25
N ALA A 43 9.94 -1.82 -19.02
CA ALA A 43 8.63 -1.25 -18.74
C ALA A 43 8.69 -0.11 -17.72
N VAL A 44 7.66 0.75 -17.76
CA VAL A 44 7.53 1.93 -16.89
C VAL A 44 7.17 1.56 -15.44
N SER A 45 6.57 0.38 -15.22
CA SER A 45 6.20 -0.11 -13.88
C SER A 45 6.21 -1.63 -13.84
N VAL A 46 6.44 -2.21 -12.65
CA VAL A 46 6.32 -3.65 -12.38
C VAL A 46 4.86 -4.10 -12.39
N TYR A 47 3.94 -3.17 -12.12
CA TYR A 47 2.53 -3.46 -11.98
C TYR A 47 1.70 -2.70 -13.01
N ASP A 48 0.56 -3.28 -13.35
CA ASP A 48 -0.50 -2.64 -14.13
C ASP A 48 -1.61 -2.16 -13.21
N LEU A 49 -2.28 -1.07 -13.59
CA LEU A 49 -3.48 -0.55 -12.97
C LEU A 49 -4.62 -0.60 -14.00
N ASP A 50 -5.72 -1.25 -13.67
CA ASP A 50 -6.93 -1.27 -14.48
C ASP A 50 -7.68 0.06 -14.32
N VAL A 51 -7.31 1.03 -15.16
CA VAL A 51 -7.85 2.40 -15.12
C VAL A 51 -9.34 2.40 -15.47
N GLU A 52 -9.80 1.57 -16.41
CA GLU A 52 -11.22 1.50 -16.77
C GLU A 52 -12.07 0.98 -15.61
N LEU A 53 -11.63 -0.09 -14.93
CA LEU A 53 -12.32 -0.58 -13.75
C LEU A 53 -12.29 0.46 -12.62
N LEU A 54 -11.17 1.15 -12.42
CA LEU A 54 -11.06 2.24 -11.44
C LEU A 54 -12.10 3.34 -11.70
N LYS A 55 -12.29 3.74 -12.96
CA LYS A 55 -13.32 4.72 -13.36
C LYS A 55 -14.72 4.27 -12.99
N THR A 56 -15.05 3.00 -13.26
CA THR A 56 -16.39 2.48 -12.97
C THR A 56 -16.70 2.46 -11.48
N LEU A 57 -15.68 2.26 -10.64
CA LEU A 57 -15.81 2.22 -9.18
C LEU A 57 -15.96 3.59 -8.53
N LYS A 58 -15.50 4.67 -9.20
CA LYS A 58 -15.60 6.06 -8.72
C LYS A 58 -15.21 6.24 -7.24
N PRO A 59 -13.99 5.84 -6.82
CA PRO A 59 -13.59 5.97 -5.43
C PRO A 59 -13.46 7.43 -5.00
N ASP A 60 -13.89 7.72 -3.77
CA ASP A 60 -13.61 9.02 -3.11
C ASP A 60 -12.14 9.15 -2.69
N PHE A 61 -11.51 8.02 -2.35
CA PHE A 61 -10.13 7.94 -1.86
C PHE A 61 -9.36 6.80 -2.53
N ILE A 62 -8.09 7.05 -2.82
CA ILE A 62 -7.11 6.02 -3.18
C ILE A 62 -5.98 6.06 -2.18
N VAL A 63 -5.73 4.92 -1.52
CA VAL A 63 -4.56 4.75 -0.65
C VAL A 63 -3.48 4.03 -1.46
N THR A 64 -2.30 4.62 -1.56
CA THR A 64 -1.17 4.05 -2.30
C THR A 64 0.15 4.22 -1.56
N GLN A 65 1.15 3.43 -1.93
CA GLN A 65 2.52 3.58 -1.44
C GLN A 65 3.35 4.32 -2.48
N ASP A 66 4.21 5.23 -2.02
CA ASP A 66 5.15 5.97 -2.88
C ASP A 66 6.53 6.06 -2.22
N LEU A 67 7.01 4.90 -1.79
CA LEU A 67 8.33 4.73 -1.21
C LEU A 67 9.30 4.02 -2.17
N CYS A 68 8.77 3.19 -3.07
CA CYS A 68 9.56 2.29 -3.89
C CYS A 68 8.85 1.98 -5.21
N ASP A 69 9.58 2.10 -6.32
CA ASP A 69 9.07 1.92 -7.68
C ASP A 69 8.69 0.46 -8.02
N VAL A 70 9.03 -0.49 -7.15
CA VAL A 70 8.76 -1.93 -7.37
C VAL A 70 7.84 -2.55 -6.32
N CYS A 71 7.38 -1.80 -5.33
CA CYS A 71 6.52 -2.34 -4.26
C CYS A 71 5.02 -2.14 -4.54
N ALA A 72 4.66 -1.17 -5.37
CA ALA A 72 3.29 -0.86 -5.73
C ALA A 72 3.26 -0.31 -7.17
N VAL A 73 2.05 -0.11 -7.70
CA VAL A 73 1.84 0.68 -8.92
C VAL A 73 2.56 2.04 -8.76
N SER A 74 3.20 2.52 -9.81
CA SER A 74 3.94 3.77 -9.72
C SER A 74 3.02 4.93 -9.34
N PHE A 75 3.54 5.85 -8.51
CA PHE A 75 2.75 6.99 -8.08
C PHE A 75 2.28 7.86 -9.26
N SER A 76 3.13 8.01 -10.28
CA SER A 76 2.79 8.73 -11.51
C SER A 76 1.57 8.15 -12.24
N GLN A 77 1.44 6.82 -12.29
CA GLN A 77 0.29 6.14 -12.91
C GLN A 77 -0.99 6.35 -12.09
N VAL A 78 -0.89 6.38 -10.76
CA VAL A 78 -2.02 6.70 -9.88
C VAL A 78 -2.45 8.16 -10.05
N GLU A 79 -1.50 9.10 -10.11
CA GLU A 79 -1.78 10.51 -10.34
C GLU A 79 -2.44 10.76 -11.71
N GLU A 80 -1.93 10.12 -12.77
CA GLU A 80 -2.50 10.21 -14.10
C GLU A 80 -3.95 9.69 -14.13
N ALA A 81 -4.18 8.51 -13.54
CA ALA A 81 -5.52 7.95 -13.40
C ALA A 81 -6.47 8.83 -12.57
N CYS A 82 -5.97 9.60 -11.59
CA CYS A 82 -6.82 10.53 -10.85
C CYS A 82 -7.10 11.81 -11.64
N ARG A 83 -6.07 12.40 -12.26
CA ARG A 83 -6.17 13.66 -13.03
C ARG A 83 -7.18 13.56 -14.16
N GLU A 84 -7.20 12.43 -14.85
CA GLU A 84 -8.04 12.26 -16.03
C GLU A 84 -9.53 12.07 -15.69
N LEU A 85 -9.88 11.63 -14.47
CA LEU A 85 -11.09 10.82 -14.30
C LEU A 85 -11.98 11.14 -13.08
N LEU A 86 -11.45 11.71 -11.99
CA LEU A 86 -12.18 11.73 -10.70
C LEU A 86 -11.81 12.92 -9.80
N ASP A 87 -12.79 13.42 -9.03
CA ASP A 87 -12.56 14.20 -7.79
C ASP A 87 -12.08 13.27 -6.65
N CYS A 88 -11.12 12.39 -6.94
CA CYS A 88 -10.59 11.42 -5.99
C CYS A 88 -9.41 12.00 -5.20
N LYS A 89 -9.38 11.77 -3.89
CA LYS A 89 -8.25 12.17 -3.03
C LYS A 89 -7.24 11.03 -2.90
N ILE A 90 -6.00 11.30 -3.26
CA ILE A 90 -4.90 10.35 -3.09
C ILE A 90 -4.30 10.49 -1.69
N ILE A 91 -4.23 9.39 -0.95
CA ILE A 91 -3.49 9.23 0.30
C ILE A 91 -2.20 8.48 -0.04
N SER A 92 -1.11 9.22 -0.19
CA SER A 92 0.22 8.68 -0.53
C SER A 92 1.03 8.40 0.73
N LEU A 93 1.36 7.13 0.98
CA LEU A 93 2.10 6.68 2.15
C LEU A 93 3.60 6.57 1.81
N ARG A 94 4.46 7.22 2.61
CA ARG A 94 5.92 7.28 2.36
C ARG A 94 6.76 7.16 3.64
N PRO A 95 6.54 6.14 4.49
CA PRO A 95 7.23 6.05 5.77
C PRO A 95 8.69 5.64 5.59
N LYS A 96 9.62 6.26 6.31
CA LYS A 96 11.07 5.91 6.29
C LYS A 96 11.57 5.38 7.62
N ARG A 97 10.80 5.59 8.68
CA ARG A 97 11.05 5.14 10.05
C ARG A 97 9.80 4.50 10.62
N LEU A 98 9.95 3.68 11.65
CA LEU A 98 8.82 3.03 12.32
C LEU A 98 7.78 4.05 12.82
N GLY A 99 8.23 5.17 13.37
CA GLY A 99 7.34 6.25 13.80
C GLY A 99 6.56 6.92 12.66
N ASP A 100 7.11 6.90 11.45
CA ASP A 100 6.42 7.45 10.27
C ASP A 100 5.23 6.55 9.90
N ILE A 101 5.36 5.23 10.04
CA ILE A 101 4.26 4.28 9.80
C ILE A 101 3.06 4.60 10.70
N TRP A 102 3.30 4.89 11.97
CA TRP A 102 2.24 5.23 12.92
C TRP A 102 1.58 6.57 12.58
N ASN A 103 2.40 7.55 12.20
CA ASN A 103 1.91 8.85 11.74
C ASN A 103 1.06 8.73 10.46
N ASP A 104 1.47 7.89 9.53
CA ASP A 104 0.74 7.60 8.28
C ASP A 104 -0.64 6.99 8.57
N VAL A 105 -0.72 6.04 9.51
CA VAL A 105 -2.02 5.47 9.95
C VAL A 105 -2.91 6.54 10.58
N ARG A 106 -2.34 7.40 11.44
CA ARG A 106 -3.08 8.51 12.07
C ARG A 106 -3.60 9.52 11.03
N GLN A 107 -2.76 9.98 10.11
CA GLN A 107 -3.15 10.92 9.05
C GLN A 107 -4.20 10.32 8.10
N THR A 108 -4.07 9.02 7.78
CA THR A 108 -5.07 8.30 6.99
C THR A 108 -6.41 8.26 7.73
N ALA A 109 -6.42 7.92 9.02
CA ALA A 109 -7.64 7.91 9.82
C ALA A 109 -8.28 9.30 9.94
N GLU A 110 -7.48 10.36 10.07
CA GLU A 110 -7.96 11.75 10.06
C GLU A 110 -8.61 12.11 8.72
N THR A 111 -7.97 11.75 7.61
CA THR A 111 -8.46 12.00 6.25
C THR A 111 -9.75 11.25 5.94
N LEU A 112 -9.88 10.03 6.44
CA LEU A 112 -11.07 9.19 6.31
C LEU A 112 -12.17 9.49 7.34
N GLY A 113 -11.95 10.44 8.26
CA GLY A 113 -12.95 10.83 9.27
C GLY A 113 -13.13 9.81 10.41
N VAL A 114 -12.21 8.87 10.60
CA VAL A 114 -12.26 7.79 11.60
C VAL A 114 -11.17 7.93 12.67
N LYS A 115 -10.95 9.16 13.15
CA LYS A 115 -9.87 9.52 14.09
C LYS A 115 -9.76 8.60 15.31
N GLN A 116 -10.89 8.18 15.88
CA GLN A 116 -10.92 7.30 17.05
C GLN A 116 -10.28 5.93 16.77
N SER A 117 -10.49 5.37 15.58
CA SER A 117 -9.83 4.12 15.16
C SER A 117 -8.32 4.29 15.05
N GLY A 118 -7.86 5.44 14.54
CA GLY A 118 -6.44 5.79 14.48
C GLY A 118 -5.79 5.90 15.87
N HIS A 119 -6.48 6.57 16.82
CA HIS A 119 -6.00 6.67 18.20
C HIS A 119 -5.92 5.30 18.90
N LYS A 120 -6.95 4.46 18.71
CA LYS A 120 -6.95 3.11 19.27
C LYS A 120 -5.78 2.28 18.72
N PHE A 121 -5.55 2.32 17.41
CA PHE A 121 -4.41 1.65 16.79
C PHE A 121 -3.07 2.16 17.36
N GLN A 122 -2.91 3.48 17.54
CA GLN A 122 -1.70 4.08 18.11
C GLN A 122 -1.42 3.53 19.52
N GLN A 123 -2.42 3.48 20.38
CA GLN A 123 -2.29 2.92 21.73
C GLN A 123 -1.84 1.45 21.69
N GLU A 124 -2.48 0.63 20.85
CA GLU A 124 -2.15 -0.78 20.69
C GLU A 124 -0.70 -0.99 20.20
N VAL A 125 -0.21 -0.18 19.25
CA VAL A 125 1.18 -0.33 18.77
C VAL A 125 2.21 0.20 19.76
N ASP A 126 1.90 1.27 20.50
CA ASP A 126 2.79 1.81 21.53
C ASP A 126 2.98 0.81 22.68
N GLU A 127 1.90 0.18 23.14
CA GLU A 127 1.94 -0.89 24.15
C GLU A 127 2.79 -2.08 23.66
N ARG A 128 2.62 -2.50 22.40
CA ARG A 128 3.40 -3.59 21.81
C ARG A 128 4.89 -3.26 21.70
N VAL A 129 5.23 -2.04 21.29
CA VAL A 129 6.63 -1.58 21.20
C VAL A 129 7.25 -1.50 22.60
N GLN A 130 6.51 -1.00 23.59
CA GLN A 130 6.99 -0.96 24.96
C GLN A 130 7.27 -2.35 25.51
N ALA A 131 6.36 -3.31 25.29
CA ALA A 131 6.56 -4.69 25.71
C ALA A 131 7.82 -5.34 25.10
N VAL A 132 8.20 -4.98 23.86
CA VAL A 132 9.48 -5.42 23.27
C VAL A 132 10.67 -4.76 23.96
N ARG A 133 10.61 -3.46 24.24
CA ARG A 133 11.68 -2.73 24.94
C ARG A 133 11.94 -3.30 26.32
N ASP A 134 10.89 -3.58 27.09
CA ASP A 134 11.00 -4.11 28.45
C ASP A 134 11.67 -5.49 28.45
N ARG A 135 11.33 -6.37 27.48
CA ARG A 135 11.97 -7.69 27.33
C ARG A 135 13.46 -7.59 27.01
N LEU A 136 13.86 -6.60 26.22
CA LEU A 136 15.28 -6.39 25.87
C LEU A 136 16.06 -5.83 27.05
N ALA A 137 15.45 -4.96 27.86
CA ALA A 137 16.10 -4.37 29.04
C ALA A 137 16.33 -5.39 30.17
N VAL A 138 15.55 -6.46 30.24
CA VAL A 138 15.70 -7.55 31.22
C VAL A 138 16.72 -8.62 30.76
N ALA A 139 17.03 -8.66 29.47
CA ALA A 139 17.92 -9.67 28.87
C ALA A 139 19.40 -9.25 28.79
N GLY A 140 19.74 -8.01 29.17
CA GLY A 140 21.11 -7.47 29.23
C GLY A 140 21.52 -7.17 30.66
#